data_AF-A0A0G0Z8V9-F1
#
_entry.id   AF-A0A0G0Z8V9-F1
#
_cell.length_a   1.000
_cell.length_b   1.000
_cell.length_c   1.000
_cell.angle_alpha   90.00
_cell.angle_beta   90.00
_cell.angle_gamma   90.00
#
_symmetry.space_group_name_H-M   'P 1'
#
loop_
_entity.id
_entity.type
_entity.pdbx_description
1 polymer ?
#
loop_
_entity_poly.entity_id
_entity_poly.type
_entity_poly.pdbx_seq_one_letter_code
_entity_poly.pdbx_strand_id
1 'polypeptide(L)'
;MNLDEVRQAIDRIDAEILNLIAERMELARKAGEVKKNLGKDIFDSKREEEVIESRVKTAENLNLNSRFTAQLFNFIIKYSREVQGEKS
;
A
#
# COMPACT_ATOMS: atom_id res chain seq x y z
N MET A 1 8.85 30.03 3.74
CA MET A 1 8.29 28.96 4.57
C MET A 1 9.11 28.86 5.84
N ASN A 2 8.49 29.00 7.02
CA ASN A 2 9.13 28.76 8.31
C ASN A 2 8.94 27.28 8.72
N LEU A 3 9.56 26.87 9.83
CA LEU A 3 9.52 25.47 10.29
C LEU A 3 8.09 25.00 10.59
N ASP A 4 7.25 25.87 11.14
CA ASP A 4 5.87 25.52 11.51
C ASP A 4 5.00 25.34 10.26
N GLU A 5 5.18 26.18 9.24
CA GLU A 5 4.53 26.04 7.94
C GLU A 5 4.93 24.73 7.24
N VAL A 6 6.22 24.34 7.32
CA VAL A 6 6.69 23.04 6.79
C VAL A 6 6.01 21.88 7.52
N ARG A 7 5.94 21.95 8.86
CA ARG A 7 5.30 20.89 9.67
C ARG A 7 3.82 20.76 9.36
N GLN A 8 3.09 21.86 9.25
CA GLN A 8 1.67 21.83 8.87
C GLN A 8 1.45 21.21 7.48
N ALA A 9 2.34 21.47 6.53
CA ALA A 9 2.28 20.83 5.22
C ALA A 9 2.54 19.32 5.31
N ILE A 10 3.49 18.88 6.13
CA ILE A 10 3.75 17.46 6.40
C ILE A 10 2.53 16.80 7.05
N ASP A 11 1.98 17.39 8.11
CA ASP A 11 0.81 16.85 8.81
C ASP A 11 -0.39 16.66 7.87
N ARG A 12 -0.58 17.60 6.94
CA ARG A 12 -1.60 17.49 5.91
C ARG A 12 -1.33 16.31 4.97
N ILE A 13 -0.09 16.16 4.48
CA ILE A 13 0.28 15.04 3.60
C ILE A 13 0.11 13.72 4.34
N ASP A 14 0.48 13.64 5.61
CA ASP A 14 0.33 12.44 6.42
C ASP A 14 -1.15 12.04 6.59
N ALA A 15 -2.04 13.02 6.78
CA ALA A 15 -3.48 12.78 6.77
C ALA A 15 -3.99 12.25 5.42
N GLU A 16 -3.51 12.81 4.31
CA GLU A 16 -3.83 12.32 2.96
C GLU A 16 -3.32 10.88 2.74
N ILE A 17 -2.12 10.55 3.20
CA ILE A 17 -1.55 9.19 3.15
C ILE A 17 -2.45 8.21 3.92
N LEU A 18 -2.88 8.56 5.14
CA LEU A 18 -3.76 7.69 5.94
C LEU A 18 -5.10 7.44 5.25
N ASN A 19 -5.71 8.48 4.67
CA ASN A 19 -6.96 8.34 3.93
C ASN A 19 -6.81 7.41 2.71
N LEU A 20 -5.71 7.57 1.95
CA LEU A 20 -5.42 6.71 0.79
C LEU A 20 -5.16 5.25 1.20
N ILE A 21 -4.48 5.03 2.33
CA ILE A 21 -4.27 3.67 2.87
C ILE A 21 -5.63 3.05 3.25
N ALA A 22 -6.50 3.80 3.93
CA ALA A 22 -7.83 3.32 4.31
C ALA A 22 -8.66 2.93 3.08
N GLU A 23 -8.70 3.78 2.05
CA GLU A 23 -9.39 3.48 0.78
C GLU A 23 -8.82 2.22 0.11
N ARG A 24 -7.49 2.09 0.08
CA ARG A 24 -6.83 0.90 -0.45
C ARG A 24 -7.21 -0.37 0.31
N MET A 25 -7.43 -0.30 1.64
CA MET A 25 -7.86 -1.45 2.42
C MET A 25 -9.31 -1.83 2.16
N GLU A 26 -10.21 -0.86 1.94
CA GLU A 26 -11.58 -1.17 1.50
C GLU A 26 -11.59 -1.92 0.16
N LEU A 27 -10.74 -1.50 -0.78
CA LEU A 27 -10.54 -2.21 -2.04
C LEU A 27 -9.95 -3.60 -1.82
N ALA A 28 -9.00 -3.76 -0.89
CA ALA A 28 -8.46 -5.06 -0.53
C ALA A 28 -9.54 -6.00 0.02
N ARG A 29 -10.42 -5.54 0.94
CA ARG A 29 -11.54 -6.34 1.46
C ARG A 29 -12.45 -6.84 0.34
N LYS A 30 -12.85 -5.95 -0.56
CA LYS A 30 -13.66 -6.30 -1.75
C LYS A 30 -12.94 -7.31 -2.64
N ALA A 31 -11.64 -7.14 -2.86
CA ALA A 31 -10.84 -8.10 -3.62
C ALA A 31 -10.81 -9.49 -2.96
N GLY A 32 -10.75 -9.54 -1.63
CA GLY A 32 -10.85 -10.79 -0.85
C GLY A 32 -12.20 -11.48 -1.04
N GLU A 33 -13.31 -10.74 -1.00
CA GLU A 33 -14.65 -11.27 -1.28
C GLU A 33 -14.75 -11.84 -2.70
N VAL A 34 -14.22 -11.12 -3.70
CA VAL A 34 -14.20 -11.59 -5.09
C VAL A 34 -13.36 -12.86 -5.22
N LYS A 35 -12.16 -12.92 -4.64
CA LYS A 35 -11.29 -14.11 -4.65
C LYS A 35 -11.99 -15.30 -4.01
N LYS A 36 -12.63 -15.11 -2.86
CA LYS A 36 -13.41 -16.14 -2.17
C LYS A 36 -14.53 -16.69 -3.04
N ASN A 37 -15.30 -15.82 -3.71
CA ASN A 37 -16.38 -16.23 -4.61
C ASN A 37 -15.87 -16.99 -5.85
N LEU A 38 -14.63 -16.70 -6.29
CA LEU A 38 -13.96 -17.40 -7.39
C LEU A 38 -13.17 -18.64 -6.94
N GLY A 39 -13.15 -18.97 -5.64
CA GLY A 39 -12.35 -20.06 -5.09
C GLY A 39 -10.84 -19.85 -5.24
N LYS A 40 -10.38 -18.60 -5.30
CA LYS A 40 -8.95 -18.22 -5.39
C LYS A 40 -8.36 -17.92 -4.01
N ASP A 41 -7.08 -18.21 -3.86
CA ASP A 41 -6.32 -17.87 -2.65
C ASP A 41 -6.12 -16.37 -2.49
N ILE A 42 -6.03 -15.92 -1.23
CA ILE A 42 -5.72 -14.52 -0.89
C ILE A 42 -4.28 -14.19 -1.30
N PHE A 43 -3.36 -15.11 -1.02
CA PHE A 43 -1.96 -15.03 -1.39
C PHE A 43 -1.77 -15.19 -2.90
N ASP A 44 -1.23 -14.16 -3.55
CA ASP A 44 -0.88 -14.18 -4.98
C ASP A 44 0.53 -13.59 -5.14
N SER A 45 1.54 -14.45 -4.99
CA SER A 45 2.95 -14.04 -4.99
C SER A 45 3.34 -13.29 -6.26
N LYS A 46 2.88 -13.77 -7.43
CA LYS A 46 3.17 -13.13 -8.71
C LYS A 46 2.58 -11.73 -8.76
N ARG A 47 1.30 -11.59 -8.37
CA ARG A 47 0.66 -10.27 -8.40
C ARG A 47 1.33 -9.27 -7.46
N GLU A 48 1.79 -9.73 -6.31
CA GLU A 48 2.43 -8.87 -5.33
C GLU A 48 3.84 -8.45 -5.73
N GLU A 49 4.61 -9.35 -6.32
CA GLU A 49 5.91 -9.04 -6.93
C GLU A 49 5.76 -7.96 -8.01
N GLU A 50 4.80 -8.12 -8.93
CA GLU A 50 4.48 -7.12 -9.97
C GLU A 50 4.12 -5.75 -9.37
N VAL A 51 3.36 -5.73 -8.26
CA VAL A 51 3.01 -4.49 -7.57
C VAL A 51 4.26 -3.82 -7.00
N ILE A 52 5.12 -4.57 -6.32
CA ILE A 52 6.34 -4.02 -5.71
C ILE A 52 7.27 -3.47 -6.80
N GLU A 53 7.54 -4.25 -7.85
CA GLU A 53 8.41 -3.83 -8.96
C GLU A 53 7.88 -2.56 -9.64
N SER A 54 6.58 -2.53 -9.96
CA SER A 54 5.95 -1.37 -10.57
C SER A 54 6.06 -0.12 -9.69
N ARG A 55 5.88 -0.26 -8.37
CA ARG A 55 5.93 0.87 -7.44
C ARG A 55 7.35 1.35 -7.17
N VAL A 56 8.31 0.44 -7.10
CA VAL A 56 9.75 0.79 -7.04
C VAL A 56 10.15 1.61 -8.26
N LYS A 57 9.78 1.16 -9.47
CA LYS A 57 10.08 1.91 -10.70
C LYS A 57 9.44 3.30 -10.72
N THR A 58 8.19 3.42 -10.25
CA THR A 58 7.54 4.73 -10.12
C THR A 58 8.26 5.62 -9.10
N ALA A 59 8.67 5.06 -7.97
CA ALA A 59 9.34 5.78 -6.89
C ALA A 59 10.73 6.28 -7.29
N GLU A 60 11.46 5.52 -8.10
CA GLU A 60 12.74 5.95 -8.68
C GLU A 60 12.59 7.21 -9.54
N ASN A 61 11.53 7.29 -10.35
CA ASN A 61 11.21 8.51 -11.12
C ASN A 61 10.86 9.71 -10.25
N LEU A 62 10.48 9.48 -8.99
CA LEU A 62 10.20 10.51 -7.98
C LEU A 62 11.41 10.79 -7.07
N ASN A 63 12.59 10.23 -7.38
CA ASN A 63 13.80 10.30 -6.56
C ASN A 63 13.64 9.72 -5.15
N LEU A 64 12.75 8.73 -4.98
CA LEU A 64 12.59 7.99 -3.74
C LEU A 64 13.48 6.76 -3.72
N ASN A 65 13.96 6.38 -2.55
CA ASN A 65 14.82 5.21 -2.38
C ASN A 65 14.05 3.91 -2.68
N SER A 66 14.59 3.08 -3.58
CA SER A 66 13.99 1.82 -4.01
C SER A 66 13.78 0.83 -2.86
N ARG A 67 14.77 0.72 -1.95
CA ARG A 67 14.69 -0.18 -0.79
C ARG A 67 13.60 0.24 0.19
N PHE A 68 13.53 1.54 0.49
CA PHE A 68 12.46 2.10 1.33
C PHE A 68 11.08 1.83 0.70
N THR A 69 10.94 2.09 -0.60
CA THR A 69 9.68 1.87 -1.32
C THR A 69 9.25 0.41 -1.26
N ALA A 70 10.17 -0.52 -1.54
CA ALA A 70 9.89 -1.94 -1.45
C ALA A 70 9.44 -2.35 -0.03
N GLN A 71 10.10 -1.85 1.01
CA GLN A 71 9.71 -2.12 2.39
C GLN A 71 8.31 -1.57 2.72
N LEU A 72 8.03 -0.33 2.34
CA LEU A 72 6.71 0.29 2.55
C LEU A 72 5.59 -0.50 1.87
N PHE A 73 5.76 -0.87 0.60
CA PHE A 73 4.74 -1.62 -0.12
C PHE A 73 4.59 -3.05 0.39
N ASN A 74 5.66 -3.69 0.88
CA ASN A 74 5.55 -4.97 1.57
C ASN A 74 4.69 -4.87 2.84
N PHE A 75 4.85 -3.82 3.65
CA PHE A 75 4.00 -3.60 4.83
C PHE A 75 2.53 -3.38 4.43
N ILE A 76 2.27 -2.57 3.42
CA ILE A 76 0.92 -2.30 2.92
C ILE A 76 0.27 -3.59 2.40
N ILE A 77 1.01 -4.41 1.64
CA ILE A 77 0.53 -5.69 1.09
C ILE A 77 0.25 -6.68 2.23
N LYS A 78 1.15 -6.80 3.20
CA LYS A 78 0.92 -7.65 4.39
C LYS A 78 -0.37 -7.25 5.10
N TYR A 79 -0.58 -5.96 5.38
CA TYR A 79 -1.82 -5.50 6.00
C TYR A 79 -3.04 -5.76 5.11
N SER A 80 -2.89 -5.67 3.78
CA SER A 80 -3.97 -5.97 2.83
C SER A 80 -4.44 -7.42 2.89
N ARG A 81 -3.53 -8.36 3.14
CA ARG A 81 -3.85 -9.77 3.31
C ARG A 81 -4.64 -10.02 4.59
N GLU A 82 -4.21 -9.40 5.69
CA GLU A 82 -4.91 -9.46 6.97
C GLU A 82 -6.36 -8.98 6.84
N VAL A 83 -6.60 -7.85 6.17
CA VAL A 83 -7.98 -7.35 5.95
C VAL A 83 -8.78 -8.19 4.94
N GLN A 84 -8.13 -8.90 4.01
CA GLN A 84 -8.79 -9.85 3.09
C GLN A 84 -9.30 -11.11 3.80
N GLY A 85 -8.87 -11.35 5.05
CA GLY A 85 -9.26 -12.52 5.84
C GLY A 85 -8.17 -13.57 6.00
N GLU A 86 -6.95 -13.31 5.54
CA GLU A 86 -5.78 -14.14 5.85
C GLU A 86 -5.37 -13.86 7.29
N LYS A 87 -5.71 -14.76 8.22
CA LYS A 87 -5.26 -14.64 9.61
C LYS A 87 -3.75 -14.90 9.65
N SER A 88 -3.03 -14.01 10.32
CA SER A 88 -1.59 -14.13 10.60
C SER A 88 -1.24 -15.40 11.37
#